data_AF-A0A368SSU3-F1
#
_entry.id   AF-A0A368SSU3-F1
#
_cell.length_a   1.000
_cell.length_b   1.000
_cell.length_c   1.000
_cell.angle_alpha   90.00
_cell.angle_beta   90.00
_cell.angle_gamma   90.00
#
_symmetry.space_group_name_H-M   'P 1'
#
loop_
_entity.id
_entity.type
_entity.pdbx_description
1 polymer ?
#
loop_
_entity_poly.entity_id
_entity_poly.type
_entity_poly.pdbx_seq_one_letter_code
_entity_poly.pdbx_strand_id
1 'polypeptide(L)'
;MALPFAQVQLLADAENLRHVVDPHYVKLVGVERLCDAPAMESVFLEKSMEGTGWEVLGMDQLRHASRLDMRLRTVRYEIIPALLRNPADDSALRRLSGQAQGIRRIAKRSSGYLRTLAAWIENRFRSVAEKVLKSKRPPSWLADRLYGLEVISKKVHKRRYILL
;
A
#
# COMPACT_ATOMS: atom_id res chain seq x y z
N MET A 1 28.18 15.59 17.56
CA MET A 1 28.68 14.82 16.40
C MET A 1 27.55 14.73 15.38
N ALA A 2 27.84 14.85 14.09
CA ALA A 2 26.83 14.60 13.05
C ALA A 2 26.73 13.09 12.80
N LEU A 3 25.50 12.55 12.77
CA LEU A 3 25.28 11.15 12.41
C LEU A 3 25.66 10.92 10.94
N PRO A 4 26.23 9.75 10.57
CA PRO A 4 26.41 9.37 9.19
C PRO A 4 25.08 9.38 8.44
N PHE A 5 25.10 9.87 7.20
CA PHE A 5 23.91 10.08 6.38
C PHE A 5 23.75 8.98 5.33
N ALA A 6 22.56 8.38 5.25
CA ALA A 6 22.20 7.41 4.22
C ALA A 6 20.89 7.80 3.51
N GLN A 7 20.85 7.62 2.19
CA GLN A 7 19.61 7.69 1.42
C GLN A 7 19.20 6.28 1.02
N VAL A 8 17.93 5.95 1.26
CA VAL A 8 17.40 4.62 0.98
C VAL A 8 16.22 4.70 0.03
N GLN A 9 16.23 3.85 -1.00
CA GLN A 9 15.13 3.70 -1.94
C GLN A 9 14.83 2.24 -2.29
N LEU A 10 15.84 1.38 -2.24
CA LEU A 10 15.72 -0.04 -2.52
C LEU A 10 15.59 -0.82 -1.21
N LEU A 11 14.91 -1.97 -1.27
CA LEU A 11 14.90 -2.90 -0.15
C LEU A 11 16.31 -3.39 0.19
N ALA A 12 17.16 -3.60 -0.83
CA ALA A 12 18.55 -3.99 -0.62
C ALA A 12 19.34 -2.96 0.20
N ASP A 13 19.10 -1.65 0.00
CA ASP A 13 19.74 -0.61 0.79
C ASP A 13 19.31 -0.70 2.26
N ALA A 14 18.01 -0.93 2.51
CA ALA A 14 17.49 -1.11 3.86
C ALA A 14 18.11 -2.36 4.52
N GLU A 15 18.12 -3.51 3.83
CA GLU A 15 18.72 -4.74 4.34
C GLU A 15 20.22 -4.59 4.66
N ASN A 16 20.97 -3.84 3.84
CA ASN A 16 22.37 -3.54 4.14
C ASN A 16 22.52 -2.79 5.47
N LEU A 17 21.61 -1.86 5.77
CA LEU A 17 21.60 -1.12 7.04
C LEU A 17 21.26 -2.00 8.24
N ARG A 18 20.64 -3.17 8.04
CA ARG A 18 20.35 -4.13 9.12
C ARG A 18 21.59 -4.58 9.87
N HIS A 19 22.72 -4.68 9.16
CA HIS A 19 23.99 -5.14 9.71
C HIS A 19 24.86 -4.01 10.27
N VAL A 20 24.43 -2.76 10.12
CA VAL A 20 25.16 -1.59 10.61
C VAL A 20 24.84 -1.40 12.10
N VAL A 21 25.89 -1.32 12.91
CA VAL A 21 25.79 -1.15 14.37
C VAL A 21 25.68 0.32 14.74
N ASP A 22 26.43 1.19 14.04
CA ASP A 22 26.47 2.61 14.37
C ASP A 22 25.16 3.33 14.00
N PRO A 23 24.73 4.34 14.76
CA PRO A 23 23.49 5.06 14.48
C PRO A 23 23.62 5.90 13.21
N HIS A 24 22.57 5.93 12.40
CA HIS A 24 22.55 6.68 11.14
C HIS A 24 21.34 7.60 11.06
N TYR A 25 21.53 8.72 10.36
CA TYR A 25 20.42 9.48 9.82
C TYR A 25 20.06 8.92 8.45
N VAL A 26 18.89 8.32 8.35
CA VAL A 26 18.37 7.69 7.12
C VAL A 26 17.25 8.54 6.54
N LYS A 27 17.42 8.97 5.29
CA LYS A 27 16.35 9.59 4.52
C LYS A 27 15.75 8.58 3.56
N LEU A 28 14.48 8.23 3.78
CA LEU A 28 13.72 7.42 2.83
C LEU A 28 13.31 8.29 1.64
N VAL A 29 13.92 8.01 0.49
CA VAL A 29 13.66 8.73 -0.76
C VAL A 29 12.53 8.05 -1.53
N GLY A 30 12.32 6.75 -1.32
CA GLY A 30 11.32 6.00 -2.05
C GLY A 30 11.20 4.55 -1.62
N VAL A 31 10.33 3.83 -2.33
CA VAL A 31 10.24 2.37 -2.33
C VAL A 31 10.19 1.95 -3.80
N GLU A 32 11.09 1.08 -4.23
CA GLU A 32 11.14 0.62 -5.63
C GLU A 32 9.85 -0.09 -6.09
N ARG A 33 9.25 -0.89 -5.21
CA ARG A 33 7.99 -1.59 -5.47
C ARG A 33 7.12 -1.52 -4.24
N LEU A 34 5.83 -1.21 -4.38
CA LEU A 34 4.92 -1.12 -3.23
C LEU A 34 4.96 -2.39 -2.37
N CYS A 35 5.12 -3.55 -3.01
CA CYS A 35 5.17 -4.85 -2.32
C CYS A 35 6.38 -5.02 -1.41
N ASP A 36 7.43 -4.21 -1.58
CA ASP A 36 8.63 -4.23 -0.74
C ASP A 36 8.47 -3.34 0.51
N ALA A 37 7.48 -2.44 0.54
CA ALA A 37 7.28 -1.51 1.64
C ALA A 37 7.12 -2.20 3.02
N PRO A 38 6.39 -3.32 3.17
CA PRO A 38 6.31 -4.02 4.45
C PRO A 38 7.66 -4.59 4.92
N ALA A 39 8.47 -5.10 4.00
CA ALA A 39 9.78 -5.65 4.34
C ALA A 39 10.73 -4.52 4.76
N MET A 40 10.76 -3.41 4.01
CA MET A 40 11.52 -2.22 4.39
C MET A 40 11.06 -1.67 5.75
N GLU A 41 9.75 -1.62 6.01
CA GLU A 41 9.20 -1.19 7.29
C GLU A 41 9.71 -2.07 8.44
N SER A 42 9.76 -3.40 8.26
CA SER A 42 10.28 -4.33 9.26
C SER A 42 11.73 -4.02 9.62
N VAL A 43 12.59 -3.81 8.61
CA VAL A 43 14.01 -3.52 8.83
C VAL A 43 14.20 -2.26 9.67
N PHE A 44 13.50 -1.17 9.34
CA PHE A 44 13.63 0.09 10.08
C PHE A 44 12.96 0.06 11.46
N LEU A 45 11.89 -0.72 11.64
CA LEU A 45 11.31 -0.96 12.96
C LEU A 45 12.28 -1.73 13.86
N GLU A 46 12.90 -2.81 13.36
CA GLU A 46 13.93 -3.55 14.08
C GLU A 46 15.06 -2.63 14.52
N LYS A 47 15.60 -1.81 13.59
CA LYS A 47 16.66 -0.83 13.90
C LYS A 47 16.23 0.21 14.93
N SER A 48 14.99 0.71 14.84
CA SER A 48 14.47 1.69 15.80
C SER A 48 14.31 1.08 17.20
N MET A 49 14.07 -0.22 17.30
CA MET A 49 13.93 -0.93 18.59
C MET A 49 15.27 -1.23 19.27
N GLU A 50 16.40 -1.19 18.55
CA GLU A 50 17.74 -1.36 19.13
C GLU A 50 18.12 -0.21 20.10
N GLY A 51 17.35 0.88 20.15
CA GLY A 51 17.55 1.98 21.10
C GLY A 51 18.77 2.86 20.79
N THR A 52 19.37 2.69 19.62
CA THR A 52 20.69 3.20 19.26
C THR A 52 20.69 4.65 18.73
N GLY A 53 19.56 5.35 18.67
CA GLY A 53 19.50 6.76 18.20
C GLY A 53 19.45 6.90 16.67
N TRP A 54 18.93 5.88 15.98
CA TRP A 54 18.63 5.95 14.56
C TRP A 54 17.49 6.92 14.29
N GLU A 55 17.67 7.78 13.28
CA GLU A 55 16.63 8.68 12.81
C GLU A 55 16.26 8.32 11.37
N VAL A 56 15.02 7.89 11.16
CA VAL A 56 14.53 7.52 9.82
C VAL A 56 13.47 8.50 9.37
N LEU A 57 13.86 9.46 8.53
CA LEU A 57 12.95 10.41 7.92
C LEU A 57 12.12 9.71 6.84
N GLY A 58 10.78 9.86 6.92
CA GLY A 58 9.83 9.30 5.95
C GLY A 58 9.14 8.01 6.40
N MET A 59 9.35 7.57 7.65
CA MET A 59 8.74 6.32 8.18
C MET A 59 7.22 6.30 8.09
N ASP A 60 6.55 7.43 8.28
CA ASP A 60 5.08 7.48 8.17
C ASP A 60 4.59 7.23 6.75
N GLN A 61 5.31 7.72 5.75
CA GLN A 61 4.98 7.43 4.35
C GLN A 61 5.26 5.96 4.01
N LEU A 62 6.33 5.37 4.56
CA LEU A 62 6.61 3.93 4.42
C LEU A 62 5.51 3.07 5.05
N ARG A 63 5.07 3.40 6.27
CA ARG A 63 3.92 2.77 6.95
C ARG A 63 2.64 2.88 6.12
N HIS A 64 2.42 4.03 5.50
CA HIS A 64 1.27 4.24 4.60
C HIS A 64 1.35 3.38 3.34
N ALA A 65 2.53 3.25 2.74
CA ALA A 65 2.79 2.37 1.60
C ALA A 65 2.59 0.88 1.97
N SER A 66 3.12 0.43 3.11
CA SER A 66 2.94 -0.93 3.64
C SER A 66 1.46 -1.24 3.90
N ARG A 67 0.72 -0.32 4.54
CA ARG A 67 -0.74 -0.46 4.72
C ARG A 67 -1.50 -0.49 3.40
N LEU A 68 -1.03 0.21 2.37
CA LEU A 68 -1.65 0.17 1.05
C LEU A 68 -1.44 -1.19 0.38
N ASP A 69 -0.22 -1.75 0.43
CA ASP A 69 0.09 -3.11 -0.04
C ASP A 69 -0.82 -4.14 0.62
N MET A 70 -0.90 -4.15 1.95
CA MET A 70 -1.74 -5.08 2.70
C MET A 70 -3.20 -5.05 2.23
N ARG A 71 -3.77 -3.86 2.04
CA ARG A 71 -5.16 -3.71 1.57
C ARG A 71 -5.34 -4.21 0.14
N LEU A 72 -4.36 -3.96 -0.73
CA LEU A 72 -4.39 -4.45 -2.11
C LEU A 72 -4.27 -5.97 -2.18
N ARG A 73 -3.50 -6.59 -1.28
CA ARG A 73 -3.44 -8.05 -1.14
C ARG A 73 -4.78 -8.62 -0.70
N THR A 74 -5.44 -8.07 0.32
CA THR A 74 -6.78 -8.52 0.73
C THR A 74 -7.78 -8.40 -0.41
N VAL A 75 -7.77 -7.29 -1.16
CA VAL A 75 -8.66 -7.15 -2.31
C VAL A 75 -8.36 -8.20 -3.37
N ARG A 76 -7.09 -8.44 -3.69
CA ARG A 76 -6.67 -9.35 -4.75
C ARG A 76 -6.88 -10.82 -4.42
N TYR A 77 -6.56 -11.25 -3.21
CA TYR A 77 -6.51 -12.66 -2.86
C TYR A 77 -7.75 -13.16 -2.13
N GLU A 78 -8.58 -12.26 -1.60
CA GLU A 78 -9.78 -12.66 -0.86
C GLU A 78 -11.05 -12.13 -1.50
N ILE A 79 -11.11 -10.83 -1.79
CA ILE A 79 -12.36 -10.18 -2.22
C ILE A 79 -12.66 -10.43 -3.70
N ILE A 80 -11.68 -10.21 -4.60
CA ILE A 80 -11.88 -10.47 -6.03
C ILE A 80 -12.26 -11.94 -6.28
N PRO A 81 -11.56 -12.95 -5.71
CA PRO A 81 -11.95 -14.35 -5.89
C PRO A 81 -13.35 -14.67 -5.35
N ALA A 82 -13.77 -14.06 -4.23
CA ALA A 82 -15.13 -14.20 -3.73
C ALA A 82 -16.17 -13.65 -4.73
N LEU A 83 -15.93 -12.44 -5.26
CA LEU A 83 -16.81 -11.81 -6.24
C LEU A 83 -16.79 -12.49 -7.62
N LEU A 84 -15.71 -13.16 -7.99
CA LEU A 84 -15.66 -13.97 -9.21
C LEU A 84 -16.52 -15.23 -9.07
N ARG A 85 -16.52 -15.87 -7.89
CA ARG A 85 -17.37 -17.05 -7.61
C ARG A 85 -18.84 -16.68 -7.48
N ASN A 86 -19.13 -15.56 -6.81
CA ASN A 86 -20.48 -15.04 -6.66
C ASN A 86 -20.47 -13.50 -6.79
N PRO A 87 -20.81 -12.96 -7.98
CA PRO A 87 -20.87 -11.52 -8.19
C PRO A 87 -21.92 -10.78 -7.34
N ALA A 88 -22.87 -11.52 -6.77
CA ALA A 88 -23.91 -11.00 -5.86
C ALA A 88 -23.55 -11.18 -4.38
N ASP A 89 -22.30 -11.53 -4.05
CA ASP A 89 -21.83 -11.64 -2.66
C ASP A 89 -21.75 -10.24 -2.00
N ASP A 90 -22.82 -9.88 -1.31
CA ASP A 90 -22.95 -8.64 -0.55
C ASP A 90 -21.86 -8.48 0.52
N SER A 91 -21.40 -9.57 1.14
CA SER A 91 -20.34 -9.53 2.14
C SER A 91 -19.02 -9.11 1.49
N ALA A 92 -18.68 -9.72 0.36
CA ALA A 92 -17.48 -9.35 -0.41
C ALA A 92 -17.56 -7.91 -0.95
N LEU A 93 -18.74 -7.44 -1.40
CA LEU A 93 -18.95 -6.05 -1.84
C LEU A 93 -18.78 -5.05 -0.68
N ARG A 94 -19.33 -5.36 0.51
CA ARG A 94 -19.15 -4.53 1.71
C ARG A 94 -17.69 -4.50 2.14
N ARG A 95 -16.99 -5.63 2.09
CA ARG A 95 -15.54 -5.71 2.35
C ARG A 95 -14.76 -4.85 1.35
N LEU A 96 -15.11 -4.89 0.05
CA LEU A 96 -14.49 -4.03 -0.98
C LEU A 96 -14.66 -2.54 -0.65
N SER A 97 -15.88 -2.14 -0.26
CA SER A 97 -16.18 -0.77 0.18
C SER A 97 -15.36 -0.37 1.42
N GLY A 98 -15.27 -1.26 2.41
CA GLY A 98 -14.45 -1.06 3.61
C GLY A 98 -12.96 -0.91 3.28
N GLN A 99 -12.44 -1.69 2.33
CA GLN A 99 -11.07 -1.51 1.83
C GLN A 99 -10.88 -0.17 1.13
N ALA A 100 -11.83 0.25 0.29
CA ALA A 100 -11.79 1.58 -0.35
C ALA A 100 -11.73 2.69 0.71
N GLN A 101 -12.59 2.65 1.74
CA GLN A 101 -12.57 3.64 2.81
C GLN A 101 -11.24 3.65 3.59
N GLY A 102 -10.65 2.48 3.81
CA GLY A 102 -9.32 2.35 4.40
C GLY A 102 -8.22 3.00 3.56
N ILE A 103 -8.25 2.78 2.24
CA ILE A 103 -7.33 3.42 1.28
C ILE A 103 -7.56 4.94 1.24
N ARG A 104 -8.81 5.41 1.39
CA ARG A 104 -9.12 6.85 1.50
C ARG A 104 -8.37 7.52 2.65
N ARG A 105 -8.30 6.84 3.80
CA ARG A 105 -7.60 7.34 4.99
C ARG A 105 -6.09 7.41 4.74
N ILE A 106 -5.54 6.43 4.03
CA ILE A 106 -4.13 6.44 3.58
C ILE A 106 -3.89 7.65 2.67
N ALA A 107 -4.72 7.84 1.64
CA ALA A 107 -4.59 8.95 0.69
C ALA A 107 -4.60 10.32 1.40
N LYS A 108 -5.45 10.51 2.41
CA LYS A 108 -5.54 11.76 3.18
C LYS A 108 -4.30 12.06 4.03
N ARG A 109 -3.55 11.04 4.45
CA ARG A 109 -2.36 11.17 5.31
C ARG A 109 -1.04 11.03 4.54
N SER A 110 -1.11 10.62 3.28
CA SER A 110 0.05 10.49 2.41
C SER A 110 0.33 11.78 1.66
N SER A 111 1.57 11.95 1.19
CA SER A 111 1.99 13.02 0.30
C SER A 111 2.28 12.50 -1.11
N GLY A 112 2.56 13.43 -2.03
CA GLY A 112 3.11 13.15 -3.36
C GLY A 112 2.38 12.06 -4.14
N TYR A 113 3.16 11.15 -4.71
CA TYR A 113 2.66 10.10 -5.58
C TYR A 113 1.77 9.08 -4.85
N LEU A 114 2.10 8.76 -3.59
CA LEU A 114 1.34 7.78 -2.79
C LEU A 114 -0.10 8.28 -2.55
N ARG A 115 -0.28 9.57 -2.27
CA ARG A 115 -1.62 10.19 -2.16
C ARG A 115 -2.43 10.03 -3.43
N THR A 116 -1.86 10.42 -4.58
CA THR A 116 -2.55 10.38 -5.88
C THR A 116 -2.96 8.96 -6.22
N LEU A 117 -2.06 8.01 -6.00
CA LEU A 117 -2.35 6.62 -6.30
C LEU A 117 -3.42 6.03 -5.37
N ALA A 118 -3.29 6.24 -4.06
CA ALA A 118 -4.27 5.76 -3.09
C ALA A 118 -5.65 6.35 -3.39
N ALA A 119 -5.75 7.65 -3.71
CA ALA A 119 -7.00 8.28 -4.09
C ALA A 119 -7.61 7.68 -5.37
N TRP A 120 -6.79 7.37 -6.37
CA TRP A 120 -7.28 6.76 -7.60
C TRP A 120 -7.80 5.33 -7.40
N ILE A 121 -7.06 4.50 -6.64
CA ILE A 121 -7.48 3.12 -6.31
C ILE A 121 -8.77 3.14 -5.48
N GLU A 122 -8.82 4.02 -4.48
CA GLU A 122 -9.99 4.19 -3.62
C GLU A 122 -11.25 4.52 -4.42
N ASN A 123 -11.17 5.53 -5.29
CA ASN A 123 -12.28 5.92 -6.15
C ASN A 123 -12.77 4.75 -6.99
N ARG A 124 -11.84 3.94 -7.51
CA ARG A 124 -12.16 2.78 -8.34
C ARG A 124 -12.90 1.71 -7.54
N PHE A 125 -12.37 1.29 -6.39
CA PHE A 125 -12.99 0.27 -5.54
C PHE A 125 -14.35 0.72 -5.02
N ARG A 126 -14.45 1.97 -4.52
CA ARG A 126 -15.71 2.56 -4.07
C ARG A 126 -16.74 2.61 -5.17
N SER A 127 -16.37 3.09 -6.37
CA SER A 127 -17.31 3.20 -7.50
C SER A 127 -17.88 1.83 -7.91
N VAL A 128 -17.04 0.78 -7.93
CA VAL A 128 -17.50 -0.57 -8.25
C VAL A 128 -18.44 -1.10 -7.18
N ALA A 129 -18.04 -1.06 -5.91
CA ALA A 129 -18.86 -1.57 -4.82
C ALA A 129 -20.21 -0.84 -4.70
N GLU A 130 -20.20 0.50 -4.74
CA GLU A 130 -21.42 1.30 -4.61
C GLU A 130 -22.41 1.09 -5.75
N LYS A 131 -21.93 0.88 -6.98
CA LYS A 131 -22.83 0.67 -8.12
C LYS A 131 -23.63 -0.61 -8.00
N VAL A 132 -23.03 -1.67 -7.47
CA VAL A 132 -23.71 -2.95 -7.27
C VAL A 132 -24.57 -2.90 -6.00
N LEU A 133 -24.03 -2.42 -4.87
CA LEU A 133 -24.76 -2.34 -3.60
C LEU A 133 -25.98 -1.42 -3.63
N LYS A 134 -25.97 -0.37 -4.47
CA LYS A 134 -27.12 0.54 -4.65
C LYS A 134 -28.04 0.11 -5.79
N SER A 135 -27.89 -1.12 -6.29
CA SER A 135 -28.64 -1.67 -7.43
C SER A 135 -28.58 -0.81 -8.71
N LYS A 136 -27.58 0.06 -8.85
CA LYS A 136 -27.38 0.90 -10.04
C LYS A 136 -26.80 0.11 -11.21
N ARG A 137 -26.18 -1.04 -10.93
CA ARG A 137 -25.67 -2.00 -11.90
C ARG A 137 -25.93 -3.42 -11.40
N PRO A 138 -26.27 -4.36 -12.28
CA PRO A 138 -26.48 -5.76 -11.89
C PRO A 138 -25.15 -6.44 -11.53
N PRO A 139 -25.16 -7.52 -10.74
CA PRO A 139 -23.98 -8.33 -10.45
C PRO A 139 -23.23 -8.82 -11.69
N SER A 140 -23.92 -9.13 -12.78
CA SER A 140 -23.29 -9.54 -14.06
C SER A 140 -22.37 -8.47 -14.66
N TRP A 141 -22.64 -7.18 -14.42
CA TRP A 141 -21.78 -6.07 -14.84
C TRP A 141 -20.42 -6.05 -14.10
N LEU A 142 -20.33 -6.71 -12.95
CA LEU A 142 -19.13 -6.72 -12.11
C LEU A 142 -17.98 -7.53 -12.73
N ALA A 143 -18.29 -8.59 -13.48
CA ALA A 143 -17.29 -9.52 -14.02
C ALA A 143 -16.20 -8.80 -14.85
N ASP A 144 -16.60 -7.95 -15.79
CA ASP A 144 -15.67 -7.15 -16.63
C ASP A 144 -14.83 -6.15 -15.83
N ARG A 145 -15.31 -5.77 -14.65
CA ARG A 145 -14.65 -4.79 -13.77
C ARG A 145 -13.68 -5.47 -12.81
N LEU A 146 -13.97 -6.68 -12.35
CA LEU A 146 -13.09 -7.46 -11.49
C LEU A 146 -11.74 -7.75 -12.17
N TYR A 147 -11.76 -8.11 -13.45
CA TYR A 147 -10.53 -8.26 -14.23
C TYR A 147 -9.72 -6.96 -14.26
N GLY A 148 -10.40 -5.82 -14.49
CA GLY A 148 -9.77 -4.51 -14.41
C GLY A 148 -9.17 -4.20 -13.03
N LEU A 149 -9.86 -4.55 -11.93
CA LEU A 149 -9.34 -4.37 -10.57
C LEU A 149 -8.11 -5.24 -10.30
N GLU A 150 -8.11 -6.48 -10.80
CA GLU A 150 -6.99 -7.39 -10.64
C GLU A 150 -5.74 -6.89 -11.37
N VAL A 151 -5.88 -6.49 -12.63
CA VAL A 151 -4.79 -5.92 -13.44
C VAL A 151 -4.22 -4.66 -12.77
N ILE A 152 -5.10 -3.81 -12.24
CA ILE A 152 -4.69 -2.59 -11.53
C ILE A 152 -3.90 -2.95 -10.27
N SER A 153 -4.41 -3.87 -9.43
CA SER A 153 -3.73 -4.31 -8.22
C SER A 153 -2.35 -4.92 -8.53
N LYS A 154 -2.22 -5.72 -9.61
CA LYS A 154 -0.93 -6.25 -10.08
C LYS A 154 0.04 -5.14 -10.50
N LYS A 155 -0.42 -4.18 -11.30
CA LYS A 155 0.41 -3.07 -11.79
C LYS A 155 0.89 -2.17 -10.66
N VAL A 156 0.02 -1.89 -9.69
CA VAL A 156 0.32 -1.05 -8.53
C VAL A 156 1.41 -1.67 -7.66
N HIS A 157 1.35 -2.97 -7.39
CA HIS A 157 2.38 -3.63 -6.57
C HIS A 157 3.80 -3.47 -7.12
N LYS A 158 3.96 -3.40 -8.45
CA LYS A 158 5.26 -3.31 -9.13
C LYS A 158 5.73 -1.89 -9.42
N ARG A 159 4.98 -0.86 -9.02
CA ARG A 159 5.35 0.55 -9.31
C ARG A 159 6.38 1.07 -8.33
N ARG A 160 7.22 1.97 -8.81
CA ARG A 160 8.15 2.77 -8.00
C ARG A 160 7.43 3.93 -7.34
N TYR A 161 7.76 4.15 -6.07
CA TYR A 161 7.24 5.21 -5.24
C TYR A 161 8.39 6.08 -4.80
N ILE A 162 8.24 7.38 -4.98
CA ILE A 162 9.16 8.38 -4.46
C ILE A 162 8.40 9.11 -3.35
N LEU A 163 9.01 9.23 -2.18
CA LEU A 163 8.39 9.73 -0.95
C LEU A 163 8.48 11.27 -0.81
N LEU A 164 8.74 11.99 -1.91
CA LEU A 164 8.87 13.47 -1.95
C LEU A 164 7.67 14.18 -1.30
#